data_AF-A0A2D5PPC6-F1
#
_entry.id   AF-A0A2D5PPC6-F1
#
_cell.length_a   1.000
_cell.length_b   1.000
_cell.length_c   1.000
_cell.angle_alpha   90.00
_cell.angle_beta   90.00
_cell.angle_gamma   90.00
#
_symmetry.space_group_name_H-M   'P 1'
#
loop_
_entity.id
_entity.type
_entity.pdbx_description
1 polymer ?
#
loop_
_entity_poly.entity_id
_entity_poly.type
_entity_poly.pdbx_seq_one_letter_code
_entity_poly.pdbx_strand_id
1 'polypeptide(L)'
;MKAGLPKKEPEIINFWNDIDLYNKIRNKNIQNKNFILHDGPPYANGSIHLGHSVNKILKDITIKSKTFLGMNAPYVPGWDCHGLPIELNVEKKHGKRSELVQDKKRFQEACKDYALDQVENQKK
;
A
#
# COMPACT_ATOMS: atom_id res chain seq x y z
N MET A 1 0.99 34.89 4.14
CA MET A 1 1.23 34.01 2.96
C MET A 1 0.63 32.65 3.27
N LYS A 2 -0.25 32.09 2.41
CA LYS A 2 -0.83 30.74 2.61
C LYS A 2 0.00 29.71 1.85
N ALA A 3 0.35 28.59 2.49
CA ALA A 3 1.23 27.58 1.90
C ALA A 3 0.58 26.80 0.74
N GLY A 4 -0.76 26.62 0.75
CA GLY A 4 -1.48 25.94 -0.34
C GLY A 4 -1.15 24.45 -0.48
N LEU A 5 -0.85 23.77 0.63
CA LEU A 5 -0.36 22.39 0.64
C LEU A 5 -1.26 21.38 -0.11
N PRO A 6 -2.60 21.41 0.00
CA PRO A 6 -3.45 20.45 -0.72
C PRO A 6 -3.29 20.47 -2.25
N LYS A 7 -2.80 21.59 -2.81
CA LYS A 7 -2.46 21.70 -4.23
C LYS A 7 -0.98 21.39 -4.51
N LYS A 8 -0.08 21.89 -3.66
CA LYS A 8 1.37 21.74 -3.86
C LYS A 8 1.89 20.32 -3.61
N GLU A 9 1.37 19.62 -2.63
CA GLU A 9 1.83 18.26 -2.29
C GLU A 9 1.64 17.28 -3.47
N PRO A 10 0.47 17.24 -4.14
CA PRO A 10 0.32 16.46 -5.38
C PRO A 10 1.31 16.85 -6.48
N GLU A 11 1.58 18.14 -6.69
CA GLU A 11 2.55 18.61 -7.68
C GLU A 11 3.97 18.10 -7.39
N ILE A 12 4.38 18.09 -6.12
CA ILE A 12 5.67 17.57 -5.68
C ILE A 12 5.75 16.05 -5.89
N ILE A 13 4.69 15.31 -5.55
CA ILE A 13 4.64 13.85 -5.74
C ILE A 13 4.73 13.50 -7.23
N ASN A 14 4.00 14.21 -8.09
CA ASN A 14 4.07 14.02 -9.54
C ASN A 14 5.48 14.26 -10.06
N PHE A 15 6.12 15.36 -9.65
CA PHE A 15 7.51 15.63 -10.01
C PHE A 15 8.47 14.51 -9.57
N TRP A 16 8.31 13.97 -8.35
CA TRP A 16 9.13 12.85 -7.87
C TRP A 16 8.95 11.59 -8.71
N ASN A 17 7.72 11.30 -9.16
CA ASN A 17 7.43 10.19 -10.05
C ASN A 17 8.03 10.41 -11.44
N ASP A 18 7.89 11.60 -12.02
CA ASP A 18 8.41 11.96 -13.35
C ASP A 18 9.93 11.79 -13.44
N ILE A 19 10.64 12.13 -12.36
CA ILE A 19 12.09 11.98 -12.32
C ILE A 19 12.55 10.60 -11.83
N ASP A 20 11.62 9.69 -11.53
CA ASP A 20 11.89 8.38 -10.93
C ASP A 20 12.81 8.48 -9.69
N LEU A 21 12.44 9.38 -8.77
CA LEU A 21 13.27 9.76 -7.63
C LEU A 21 13.62 8.55 -6.76
N TYR A 22 12.65 7.65 -6.54
CA TYR A 22 12.86 6.45 -5.75
C TYR A 22 14.02 5.63 -6.31
N ASN A 23 13.97 5.23 -7.58
CA ASN A 23 15.04 4.44 -8.18
C ASN A 23 16.39 5.18 -8.23
N LYS A 24 16.40 6.51 -8.41
CA LYS A 24 17.63 7.31 -8.29
C LYS A 24 18.27 7.18 -6.90
N ILE A 25 17.47 7.27 -5.85
CA ILE A 25 17.92 7.07 -4.47
C ILE A 25 18.44 5.64 -4.27
N ARG A 26 17.71 4.63 -4.78
CA ARG A 26 18.10 3.21 -4.71
C ARG A 26 19.45 2.98 -5.38
N ASN A 27 19.62 3.48 -6.60
CA ASN A 27 20.84 3.32 -7.39
C ASN A 27 22.04 3.99 -6.73
N LYS A 28 21.86 5.19 -6.14
CA LYS A 28 22.91 5.89 -5.41
C LYS A 28 23.47 5.07 -4.24
N ASN A 29 22.63 4.31 -3.55
CA ASN A 29 22.99 3.59 -2.34
C ASN A 29 23.16 2.07 -2.56
N ILE A 30 23.13 1.56 -3.80
CA ILE A 30 23.00 0.12 -4.06
C ILE A 30 24.16 -0.72 -3.50
N GLN A 31 25.36 -0.16 -3.40
CA GLN A 31 26.56 -0.81 -2.85
C GLN A 31 26.74 -0.59 -1.34
N ASN A 32 25.87 0.20 -0.72
CA ASN A 32 25.99 0.53 0.70
C ASN A 32 25.33 -0.56 1.56
N LYS A 33 25.59 -0.52 2.88
CA LYS A 33 25.02 -1.47 3.82
C LYS A 33 23.49 -1.43 3.78
N ASN A 34 22.88 -2.62 3.68
CA ASN A 34 21.43 -2.77 3.65
C ASN A 34 20.79 -2.43 5.01
N PHE A 35 19.64 -1.76 4.95
CA PHE A 35 18.69 -1.64 6.04
C PHE A 35 17.33 -2.11 5.55
N ILE A 36 16.81 -3.19 6.15
CA ILE A 36 15.55 -3.78 5.72
C ILE A 36 14.50 -3.52 6.80
N LEU A 37 13.44 -2.81 6.43
CA LEU A 37 12.24 -2.67 7.23
C LEU A 37 11.12 -3.47 6.54
N HIS A 38 10.71 -4.56 7.17
CA HIS A 38 9.60 -5.36 6.67
C HIS A 38 8.27 -4.65 6.94
N ASP A 39 7.51 -4.42 5.87
CA ASP A 39 6.17 -3.86 5.97
C ASP A 39 5.18 -4.94 6.40
N GLY A 40 4.53 -4.74 7.55
CA GLY A 40 3.33 -5.51 7.90
C GLY A 40 2.22 -5.20 6.90
N PRO A 41 1.76 -6.17 6.10
CA PRO A 41 0.81 -5.92 5.02
C PRO A 41 -0.57 -5.54 5.61
N PRO A 42 -1.13 -4.35 5.29
CA PRO A 42 -2.52 -4.05 5.62
C PRO A 42 -3.47 -5.02 4.93
N TYR A 43 -4.63 -5.26 5.55
CA TYR A 43 -5.69 -6.05 4.95
C TYR A 43 -6.34 -5.30 3.79
N ALA A 44 -6.51 -5.98 2.65
CA ALA A 44 -7.14 -5.42 1.46
C ALA A 44 -8.68 -5.49 1.56
N ASN A 45 -9.27 -4.82 2.55
CA ASN A 45 -10.70 -4.95 2.85
C ASN A 45 -11.44 -3.65 3.23
N GLY A 46 -10.90 -2.48 2.90
CA GLY A 46 -11.58 -1.20 3.12
C GLY A 46 -10.67 0.02 2.99
N SER A 47 -11.25 1.19 3.26
CA SER A 47 -10.53 2.47 3.25
C SER A 47 -9.49 2.56 4.34
N ILE A 48 -8.42 3.32 4.07
CA ILE A 48 -7.42 3.66 5.08
C ILE A 48 -8.04 4.52 6.19
N HIS A 49 -7.50 4.35 7.40
CA HIS A 49 -7.87 5.14 8.57
C HIS A 49 -6.61 5.72 9.21
N LEU A 50 -6.75 6.62 10.19
CA LEU A 50 -5.62 7.34 10.79
C LEU A 50 -4.49 6.41 11.30
N GLY A 51 -4.83 5.25 11.87
CA GLY A 51 -3.83 4.23 12.26
C GLY A 51 -2.93 3.76 11.11
N HIS A 52 -3.45 3.61 9.89
CA HIS A 52 -2.68 3.29 8.70
C HIS A 52 -1.71 4.45 8.36
N SER A 53 -2.21 5.68 8.39
CA SER A 53 -1.40 6.88 8.14
C SER A 53 -0.23 6.99 9.11
N VAL A 54 -0.50 6.87 10.42
CA VAL A 54 0.54 6.92 11.46
C VAL A 54 1.60 5.84 11.24
N ASN A 55 1.17 4.60 10.97
CA ASN A 55 2.10 3.49 10.72
C ASN A 55 3.00 3.74 9.51
N LYS A 56 2.42 4.17 8.38
CA LYS A 56 3.17 4.41 7.13
C LYS A 56 4.09 5.61 7.23
N ILE A 57 3.67 6.69 7.90
CA ILE A 57 4.51 7.88 8.14
C ILE A 57 5.74 7.52 8.98
N LEU A 58 5.57 6.75 10.07
CA LEU A 58 6.69 6.34 10.91
C LEU A 58 7.70 5.46 10.16
N LYS A 59 7.20 4.54 9.32
CA LYS A 59 8.04 3.71 8.44
C LYS A 59 8.79 4.55 7.42
N ASP A 60 8.12 5.51 6.78
CA ASP A 60 8.72 6.43 5.81
C ASP A 60 9.83 7.31 6.43
N ILE A 61 9.58 7.89 7.62
CA ILE A 61 10.59 8.64 8.38
C ILE A 61 11.81 7.76 8.66
N THR A 62 11.58 6.50 9.07
CA THR A 62 12.67 5.55 9.35
C THR A 62 13.49 5.26 8.10
N ILE A 63 12.84 4.94 6.97
CA ILE A 63 13.50 4.67 5.69
C ILE A 63 14.30 5.88 5.21
N LYS A 64 13.72 7.09 5.26
CA LYS A 64 14.39 8.33 4.88
C LYS A 64 15.60 8.62 5.77
N SER A 65 15.47 8.46 7.09
CA SER A 65 16.58 8.61 8.02
C SER A 65 17.75 7.68 7.68
N LYS A 66 17.49 6.39 7.45
CA LYS A 66 18.54 5.42 7.08
C LYS A 66 19.14 5.71 5.72
N THR A 67 18.33 6.15 4.75
CA THR A 67 18.79 6.60 3.44
C THR A 67 19.73 7.80 3.53
N PHE A 68 19.40 8.80 4.37
CA PHE A 68 20.26 9.98 4.59
C PHE A 68 21.56 9.64 5.32
N LEU A 69 21.57 8.58 6.14
CA LEU A 69 22.79 8.03 6.72
C LEU A 69 23.61 7.17 5.73
N GLY A 70 23.23 7.18 4.44
CA GLY A 70 23.94 6.46 3.38
C GLY A 70 23.61 4.98 3.30
N MET A 71 22.60 4.46 4.01
CA MET A 71 22.24 3.04 3.92
C MET A 71 21.42 2.74 2.67
N ASN A 72 21.54 1.50 2.20
CA ASN A 72 20.65 0.95 1.18
C ASN A 72 19.34 0.50 1.83
N ALA A 73 18.33 1.37 1.86
CA ALA A 73 17.06 1.12 2.57
C ALA A 73 15.86 0.91 1.62
N PRO A 74 15.65 -0.30 1.06
CA PRO A 74 14.48 -0.56 0.23
C PRO A 74 13.22 -0.58 1.09
N TYR A 75 12.13 -0.09 0.53
CA TYR A 75 10.82 -0.24 1.14
C TYR A 75 9.85 -0.87 0.14
N VAL A 76 9.34 -2.03 0.48
CA VAL A 76 8.41 -2.80 -0.36
C VAL A 76 7.12 -2.96 0.42
N PRO A 77 6.04 -2.24 0.05
CA PRO A 77 4.74 -2.42 0.68
C PRO A 77 4.12 -3.75 0.25
N GLY A 78 3.31 -4.34 1.14
CA GLY A 78 2.53 -5.56 0.87
C GLY A 78 1.06 -5.38 1.22
N TRP A 79 0.24 -6.37 0.85
CA TRP A 79 -1.17 -6.45 1.22
C TRP A 79 -1.55 -7.87 1.58
N ASP A 80 -2.42 -8.01 2.58
CA ASP A 80 -3.02 -9.28 2.94
C ASP A 80 -4.36 -9.42 2.19
N CYS A 81 -4.37 -10.36 1.24
CA CYS A 81 -5.40 -10.50 0.21
C CYS A 81 -6.23 -11.78 0.35
N HIS A 82 -6.11 -12.51 1.46
CA HIS A 82 -6.89 -13.72 1.71
C HIS A 82 -7.65 -13.64 3.02
N GLY A 83 -8.36 -14.72 3.37
CA GLY A 83 -8.94 -14.91 4.68
C GLY A 83 -10.36 -14.39 4.84
N LEU A 84 -10.93 -14.73 5.99
CA LEU A 84 -12.34 -14.50 6.32
C LEU A 84 -12.80 -13.04 6.15
N PRO A 85 -12.01 -11.99 6.48
CA PRO A 85 -12.48 -10.62 6.29
C PRO A 85 -12.77 -10.26 4.84
N ILE A 86 -12.10 -10.87 3.85
CA ILE A 86 -12.44 -10.67 2.43
C ILE A 86 -13.70 -11.45 2.08
N GLU A 87 -13.74 -12.73 2.47
CA GLU A 87 -14.89 -13.61 2.25
C GLU A 87 -16.19 -13.00 2.79
N LEU A 88 -16.17 -12.47 4.02
CA LEU A 88 -17.32 -11.81 4.64
C LEU A 88 -17.76 -10.55 3.89
N ASN A 89 -16.84 -9.79 3.29
CA ASN A 89 -17.22 -8.60 2.50
C ASN A 89 -17.87 -9.00 1.17
N VAL A 90 -17.38 -10.05 0.51
CA VAL A 90 -18.00 -10.60 -0.69
C VAL A 90 -19.38 -11.19 -0.37
N GLU A 91 -19.51 -11.94 0.74
CA GLU A 91 -20.81 -12.45 1.22
C GLU A 91 -21.80 -11.32 1.51
N LYS A 92 -21.35 -10.22 2.15
CA LYS A 92 -22.22 -9.05 2.41
C LYS A 92 -22.66 -8.37 1.13
N LYS A 93 -21.79 -8.29 0.12
CA LYS A 93 -22.07 -7.62 -1.16
C LYS A 93 -23.02 -8.43 -2.05
N HIS A 94 -22.83 -9.74 -2.13
CA HIS A 94 -23.57 -10.61 -3.06
C HIS A 94 -24.68 -11.41 -2.39
N GLY A 95 -24.68 -11.51 -1.05
CA GLY A 95 -25.58 -12.35 -0.27
C GLY A 95 -25.04 -13.77 -0.11
N LYS A 96 -24.99 -14.25 1.13
CA LYS A 96 -24.42 -15.57 1.50
C LYS A 96 -25.01 -16.76 0.74
N ARG A 97 -26.30 -16.69 0.38
CA ARG A 97 -27.03 -17.77 -0.34
C ARG A 97 -27.07 -17.56 -1.86
N SER A 98 -26.36 -16.56 -2.39
CA SER A 98 -26.30 -16.34 -3.84
C SER A 98 -25.56 -17.47 -4.55
N GLU A 99 -25.93 -17.74 -5.81
CA GLU A 99 -25.24 -18.75 -6.63
C GLU A 99 -23.73 -18.47 -6.75
N LEU A 100 -23.34 -17.19 -6.77
CA LEU A 100 -21.94 -16.77 -6.80
C LEU A 100 -21.17 -17.22 -5.55
N VAL A 101 -21.75 -17.06 -4.35
CA VAL A 101 -21.10 -17.43 -3.08
C VAL A 101 -21.14 -18.94 -2.86
N GLN A 102 -22.19 -19.62 -3.34
CA GLN A 102 -22.33 -21.07 -3.18
C GLN A 102 -21.43 -21.85 -4.15
N ASP A 103 -21.06 -21.27 -5.29
CA ASP A 103 -20.05 -21.83 -6.19
C ASP A 103 -18.63 -21.46 -5.72
N LYS A 104 -17.86 -22.47 -5.28
CA LYS A 104 -16.51 -22.29 -4.75
C LYS A 104 -15.59 -21.50 -5.69
N LYS A 105 -15.62 -21.79 -7.00
CA LYS A 105 -14.69 -21.19 -7.95
C LYS A 105 -15.05 -19.72 -8.18
N ARG A 106 -16.33 -19.45 -8.42
CA ARG A 106 -16.85 -18.08 -8.59
C ARG A 106 -16.65 -17.25 -7.32
N PHE A 107 -16.80 -17.84 -6.15
CA PHE A 107 -16.55 -17.16 -4.88
C PHE A 107 -15.09 -16.77 -4.71
N GLN A 108 -14.15 -17.68 -5.02
CA GLN A 108 -12.71 -17.37 -4.96
C GLN A 108 -12.31 -16.29 -5.96
N GLU A 109 -12.86 -16.32 -7.17
CA GLU A 109 -12.66 -15.27 -8.18
C GLU A 109 -13.18 -13.91 -7.68
N ALA A 110 -14.39 -13.87 -7.14
CA ALA A 110 -14.95 -12.65 -6.57
C ALA A 110 -14.15 -12.11 -5.37
N CYS A 111 -13.64 -12.97 -4.50
CA CYS A 111 -12.76 -12.59 -3.39
C CYS A 111 -11.44 -11.99 -3.89
N LYS A 112 -10.85 -12.56 -4.94
CA LYS A 112 -9.64 -12.03 -5.56
C LYS A 112 -9.90 -10.66 -6.17
N ASP A 113 -10.98 -10.50 -6.93
CA ASP A 113 -11.33 -9.23 -7.57
C ASP A 113 -11.61 -8.15 -6.53
N TYR A 114 -12.31 -8.50 -5.44
CA TYR A 114 -12.52 -7.61 -4.32
C TYR A 114 -11.19 -7.17 -3.69
N ALA A 115 -10.28 -8.11 -3.40
CA ALA A 115 -8.99 -7.78 -2.81
C ALA A 115 -8.17 -6.85 -3.71
N LEU A 116 -8.12 -7.11 -5.02
CA LEU A 116 -7.39 -6.28 -5.98
C LEU A 116 -7.94 -4.86 -6.07
N ASP A 117 -9.27 -4.70 -6.09
CA ASP A 117 -9.90 -3.38 -6.05
C ASP A 117 -9.55 -2.61 -4.75
N GLN A 118 -9.55 -3.29 -3.60
CA GLN A 118 -9.17 -2.68 -2.34
C GLN A 118 -7.69 -2.29 -2.29
N VAL A 119 -6.79 -3.10 -2.87
CA VAL A 119 -5.37 -2.76 -3.02
C VAL A 119 -5.21 -1.46 -3.80
N GLU A 120 -5.88 -1.32 -4.95
CA GLU A 120 -5.78 -0.11 -5.76
C GLU A 120 -6.38 1.11 -5.06
N ASN A 121 -7.45 0.94 -4.29
CA ASN A 121 -8.01 2.03 -3.49
C ASN A 121 -7.10 2.47 -2.33
N GLN A 122 -6.34 1.55 -1.75
CA GLN A 122 -5.38 1.84 -0.67
C GLN A 122 -4.03 2.39 -1.16
N LYS A 123 -3.70 2.23 -2.45
CA LYS A 123 -2.48 2.79 -3.07
C LYS A 123 -2.59 4.26 -3.45
N LYS A 124 -3.81 4.72 -3.72
CA LYS A 124 -4.11 6.12 -4.11
C LYS A 124 -3.79 7.09 -2.97
#